data_AF-A0A652JTT8-F1
#
_entry.id   AF-A0A652JTT8-F1
#
_cell.length_a   1.000
_cell.length_b   1.000
_cell.length_c   1.000
_cell.angle_alpha   90.00
_cell.angle_beta   90.00
_cell.angle_gamma   90.00
#
_symmetry.space_group_name_H-M   'P 1'
#
loop_
_entity.id
_entity.type
_entity.pdbx_description
1 polymer ?
#
loop_
_entity_poly.entity_id
_entity_poly.type
_entity_poly.pdbx_seq_one_letter_code
_entity_poly.pdbx_strand_id
1 'polypeptide(L)'
;MPRTGGDAHSVHRPLSGWVARLKPDDTPGAPGLLGPINDGDERADARTSARFLTPGWTRTAAEVQQPTGDPVRALALRAPDDSLVVELDDRGAPVEVSATGAELVARFEERWTAPPADTATVERLTGESLELRYFLLHRLDLETATPAALFHCLPWHRVETAARATSALLDEISPPSATFPAPDGPLRHWFTPAATSLAGPLSVLESGLRTRRPGPWFGRETSALLSGLLAADPHRLPPSTRAALAGLALRIGADPVLHHSARLAAARLSAPEPRAGEHLALMARLDSTFVLRAAGGEPDGPMSISLGQERVEAEVTVTRGGRVTVEMEIETGGPEASGSRAGHQRNAAEGPACYPVRLVPAGVASGEEGRAGGTGGTGAAAATGGTGAAGSVRYWMLLDRTGPVLHGRIAVPAPTGGFDVDLDGPPVPLLFLDRVPAAELLASLRANELIGPMRWHELVDVLPPRHPAHAALATYEEELPP
;
A
#
# COMPACT_ATOMS: atom_id res chain seq x y z
N MET A 1 -3.86 32.06 11.66
CA MET A 1 -3.76 33.07 10.59
C MET A 1 -3.95 32.35 9.26
N PRO A 2 -4.93 32.74 8.42
CA PRO A 2 -5.19 32.06 7.16
C PRO A 2 -4.11 32.43 6.14
N ARG A 3 -3.48 31.44 5.52
CA ARG A 3 -2.58 31.65 4.36
C ARG A 3 -3.44 32.03 3.16
N THR A 4 -3.38 33.30 2.80
CA THR A 4 -3.77 33.82 1.49
C THR A 4 -2.77 33.39 0.43
N GLY A 5 -3.25 32.92 -0.72
CA GLY A 5 -2.45 32.73 -1.95
C GLY A 5 -2.18 31.27 -2.32
N GLY A 6 -3.23 30.53 -2.66
CA GLY A 6 -3.06 29.32 -3.46
C GLY A 6 -2.69 29.75 -4.88
N ASP A 7 -1.46 29.47 -5.30
CA ASP A 7 -1.11 29.52 -6.71
C ASP A 7 -2.09 28.64 -7.46
N ALA A 8 -2.90 29.26 -8.32
CA ALA A 8 -3.83 28.55 -9.18
C ALA A 8 -3.00 27.71 -10.15
N HIS A 9 -2.67 26.48 -9.75
CA HIS A 9 -2.05 25.51 -10.63
C HIS A 9 -2.88 25.44 -11.92
N SER A 10 -2.25 25.66 -13.07
CA SER A 10 -2.89 25.47 -14.37
C SER A 10 -3.52 24.08 -14.39
N VAL A 11 -4.84 24.03 -14.49
CA VAL A 11 -5.57 22.77 -14.42
C VAL A 11 -5.29 21.89 -15.64
N HIS A 12 -5.02 22.54 -16.77
CA HIS A 12 -4.65 21.93 -18.04
C HIS A 12 -3.14 21.67 -18.10
N ARG A 13 -2.75 20.50 -17.60
CA ARG A 13 -1.40 19.93 -17.68
C ARG A 13 -1.49 18.44 -18.05
N PRO A 14 -0.40 17.82 -18.53
CA PRO A 14 -0.42 16.41 -18.87
C PRO A 14 -0.94 15.54 -17.72
N LEU A 15 -1.71 14.49 -18.02
CA LEU A 15 -2.07 13.45 -17.05
C LEU A 15 -0.91 12.46 -16.90
N SER A 16 -0.21 12.14 -17.99
CA SER A 16 0.96 11.26 -18.01
C SER A 16 2.28 12.04 -17.91
N GLY A 17 3.33 11.35 -17.46
CA GLY A 17 4.69 11.93 -17.36
C GLY A 17 5.42 12.03 -18.70
N TRP A 18 4.89 11.39 -19.74
CA TRP A 18 5.51 11.32 -21.06
C TRP A 18 4.59 11.90 -22.11
N VAL A 19 5.12 12.83 -22.91
CA VAL A 19 4.39 13.44 -24.00
C VAL A 19 5.26 13.55 -25.24
N ALA A 20 4.65 13.63 -26.42
CA ALA A 20 5.36 13.89 -27.67
C ALA A 20 4.67 14.98 -28.48
N ARG A 21 5.45 15.84 -29.16
CA ARG A 21 4.87 16.80 -30.11
C ARG A 21 4.28 16.06 -31.29
N LEU A 22 3.09 16.46 -31.72
CA LEU A 22 2.49 15.96 -32.95
C LEU A 22 2.99 16.80 -34.11
N LYS A 23 3.64 16.16 -35.08
CA LYS A 23 3.98 16.79 -36.36
C LYS A 23 2.86 16.48 -37.34
N PRO A 24 2.14 17.48 -37.87
CA PRO A 24 1.18 17.24 -38.93
C PRO A 24 1.92 16.68 -40.15
N ASP A 25 1.28 15.74 -40.84
CA ASP A 25 1.73 15.28 -42.15
C ASP A 25 1.40 16.37 -43.20
N ASP A 26 2.13 16.39 -44.31
CA ASP A 26 1.95 17.34 -45.41
C ASP A 26 0.59 17.15 -46.12
N THR A 27 -0.07 16.01 -45.89
CA THR A 27 -1.39 15.69 -46.45
C THR A 27 -2.51 16.14 -45.50
N PRO A 28 -3.43 17.04 -45.93
CA PRO A 28 -4.55 17.47 -45.10
C PRO A 28 -5.42 16.28 -44.65
N GLY A 29 -5.58 16.13 -43.34
CA GLY A 29 -6.37 15.05 -42.73
C GLY A 29 -5.65 13.72 -42.56
N ALA A 30 -4.37 13.62 -42.94
CA ALA A 30 -3.55 12.47 -42.59
C ALA A 30 -3.19 12.48 -41.09
N PRO A 31 -3.07 11.30 -40.46
CA PRO A 31 -2.71 11.20 -39.05
C PRO A 31 -1.30 11.76 -38.81
N GLY A 32 -1.12 12.49 -37.72
CA GLY A 32 0.17 13.10 -37.41
C GLY A 32 1.20 12.09 -36.92
N LEU A 33 2.49 12.43 -37.09
CA LEU A 33 3.62 11.65 -36.60
C LEU A 33 4.11 12.17 -35.24
N LEU A 34 4.41 11.26 -34.32
CA LEU A 34 4.96 11.63 -33.02
C LEU A 34 6.44 12.00 -33.12
N GLY A 35 6.81 13.11 -32.47
CA GLY A 35 8.19 13.44 -32.16
C GLY A 35 8.78 12.58 -31.02
N PRO A 36 10.03 12.86 -30.60
CA PRO A 36 10.64 12.16 -29.48
C PRO A 36 9.91 12.43 -28.16
N ILE A 37 9.94 11.45 -27.25
CA ILE A 37 9.37 11.56 -25.91
C ILE A 37 10.02 12.72 -25.18
N ASN A 38 9.21 13.62 -24.63
CA ASN A 38 9.62 14.79 -23.86
C ASN A 38 10.72 15.62 -24.55
N ASP A 39 10.59 15.80 -25.87
CA ASP A 39 11.58 16.51 -26.69
C ASP A 39 13.00 15.89 -26.63
N GLY A 40 13.11 14.60 -26.31
CA GLY A 40 14.35 13.83 -26.23
C GLY A 40 14.83 13.49 -24.81
N ASP A 41 14.14 13.97 -23.77
CA ASP A 41 14.46 13.64 -22.37
C ASP A 41 13.44 12.68 -21.75
N GLU A 42 13.59 11.39 -22.05
CA GLU A 42 12.72 10.31 -21.56
C GLU A 42 12.67 10.20 -20.02
N ARG A 43 13.63 10.81 -19.31
CA ARG A 43 13.68 10.80 -17.84
C ARG A 43 12.94 11.97 -17.21
N ALA A 44 12.66 13.02 -17.97
CA ALA A 44 11.90 14.16 -17.49
C ALA A 44 10.43 13.77 -17.24
N ASP A 45 9.81 14.38 -16.23
CA ASP A 45 8.37 14.29 -16.01
C ASP A 45 7.69 15.52 -16.63
N ALA A 46 6.97 15.29 -17.73
CA ALA A 46 6.25 16.33 -18.46
C ALA A 46 5.29 17.14 -17.57
N ARG A 47 4.71 16.52 -16.54
CA ARG A 47 3.76 17.16 -15.61
C ARG A 47 4.38 18.31 -14.81
N THR A 48 5.70 18.28 -14.66
CA THR A 48 6.49 19.28 -13.93
C THR A 48 7.14 20.32 -14.84
N SER A 49 7.00 20.17 -16.17
CA SER A 49 7.65 21.06 -17.14
C SER A 49 7.05 22.46 -17.08
N ALA A 50 7.91 23.48 -17.05
CA ALA A 50 7.52 24.88 -16.98
C ALA A 50 6.55 25.30 -18.09
N ARG A 51 6.61 24.66 -19.27
CA ARG A 51 5.72 24.99 -20.40
C ARG A 51 4.24 24.76 -20.10
N PHE A 52 3.91 23.81 -19.23
CA PHE A 52 2.52 23.50 -18.86
C PHE A 52 2.05 24.27 -17.62
N LEU A 53 2.93 25.06 -17.00
CA LEU A 53 2.55 26.00 -15.95
C LEU A 53 1.96 27.30 -16.52
N THR A 54 2.30 27.61 -17.79
CA THR A 54 1.72 28.75 -18.51
C THR A 54 0.24 28.50 -18.80
N PRO A 55 -0.66 29.47 -18.57
CA PRO A 55 -2.08 29.33 -18.90
C PRO A 55 -2.30 29.26 -20.43
N GLY A 56 -3.46 28.71 -20.82
CA GLY A 56 -3.93 28.68 -22.21
C GLY A 56 -3.78 27.34 -22.93
N TRP A 57 -3.26 26.31 -22.25
CA TRP A 57 -3.39 24.94 -22.72
C TRP A 57 -4.86 24.50 -22.65
N THR A 58 -5.31 23.77 -23.67
CA THR A 58 -6.67 23.21 -23.74
C THR A 58 -6.63 21.74 -24.08
N ARG A 59 -7.57 20.99 -23.50
CA ARG A 59 -7.71 19.54 -23.71
C ARG A 59 -8.32 19.26 -25.09
N THR A 60 -7.73 18.36 -25.86
CA THR A 60 -8.21 17.96 -27.19
C THR A 60 -7.91 16.48 -27.44
N ALA A 61 -8.38 15.97 -28.57
CA ALA A 61 -7.88 14.72 -29.17
C ALA A 61 -7.11 15.03 -30.46
N ALA A 62 -6.25 14.11 -30.87
CA ALA A 62 -5.58 14.15 -32.17
C ALA A 62 -5.48 12.75 -32.78
N GLU A 63 -5.57 12.65 -34.10
CA GLU A 63 -5.31 11.40 -34.83
C GLU A 63 -3.80 11.22 -35.01
N VAL A 64 -3.29 10.07 -34.55
CA VAL A 64 -1.86 9.78 -34.47
C VAL A 64 -1.56 8.49 -35.21
N GLN A 65 -0.57 8.54 -36.08
CA GLN A 65 -0.09 7.35 -36.79
C GLN A 65 0.76 6.51 -35.82
N GLN A 66 0.34 5.27 -35.56
CA GLN A 66 1.15 4.33 -34.81
C GLN A 66 2.27 3.74 -35.70
N PRO A 67 3.45 3.42 -35.13
CA PRO A 67 4.54 2.78 -35.87
C PRO A 67 4.14 1.45 -36.52
N THR A 68 3.22 0.73 -35.88
CA THR A 68 2.76 -0.60 -36.31
C THR A 68 1.25 -0.70 -36.12
N GLY A 69 0.47 -0.04 -36.98
CA GLY A 69 -0.98 -0.18 -36.90
C GLY A 69 -1.76 0.91 -37.62
N ASP A 70 -3.07 0.82 -37.43
CA ASP A 70 -4.02 1.84 -37.82
C ASP A 70 -3.81 3.12 -36.98
N PRO A 71 -4.16 4.29 -37.52
CA PRO A 71 -4.14 5.51 -36.74
C PRO A 71 -5.07 5.41 -35.54
N VAL A 72 -4.66 6.03 -34.44
CA VAL A 72 -5.45 6.07 -33.21
C VAL A 72 -5.78 7.49 -32.82
N ARG A 73 -6.95 7.67 -32.22
CA ARG A 73 -7.35 8.92 -31.60
C ARG A 73 -6.74 9.00 -30.20
N ALA A 74 -5.76 9.88 -30.02
CA ALA A 74 -5.01 10.02 -28.78
C ALA A 74 -5.40 11.27 -27.98
N LEU A 75 -5.26 11.20 -26.67
CA LEU A 75 -5.36 12.33 -25.75
C LEU A 75 -4.27 13.35 -26.06
N ALA A 76 -4.65 14.62 -26.20
CA ALA A 76 -3.71 15.68 -26.50
C ALA A 76 -4.01 16.97 -25.74
N LEU A 77 -3.00 17.84 -25.71
CA LEU A 77 -3.07 19.21 -25.24
C LEU A 77 -2.74 20.13 -26.41
N ARG A 78 -3.53 21.18 -26.58
CA ARG A 78 -3.33 22.25 -27.57
C ARG A 78 -2.84 23.50 -26.86
N ALA A 79 -1.69 24.00 -27.28
CA ALA A 79 -1.13 25.25 -26.79
C ALA A 79 -1.82 26.47 -27.42
N PRO A 80 -1.62 27.69 -26.87
CA PRO A 80 -2.15 28.93 -27.46
C PRO A 80 -1.66 29.22 -28.87
N ASP A 81 -0.49 28.70 -29.26
CA ASP A 81 0.08 28.83 -30.61
C ASP A 81 -0.40 27.72 -31.58
N ASP A 82 -1.43 26.96 -31.17
CA ASP A 82 -2.02 25.84 -31.88
C ASP A 82 -1.14 24.58 -31.98
N SER A 83 0.04 24.57 -31.35
CA SER A 83 0.86 23.38 -31.29
C SER A 83 0.20 22.27 -30.45
N LEU A 84 0.33 21.03 -30.93
CA LEU A 84 -0.26 19.85 -30.30
C LEU A 84 0.79 18.98 -29.65
N VAL A 85 0.48 18.55 -28.44
CA VAL A 85 1.27 17.59 -27.67
C VAL A 85 0.37 16.42 -27.29
N VAL A 86 0.78 15.21 -27.67
CA VAL A 86 0.07 13.95 -27.40
C VAL A 86 0.61 13.34 -26.11
N GLU A 87 -0.28 12.84 -25.26
CA GLU A 87 0.09 12.11 -24.06
C GLU A 87 0.39 10.64 -24.36
N LEU A 88 1.42 10.12 -23.71
CA LEU A 88 1.93 8.76 -23.89
C LEU A 88 1.80 7.95 -22.60
N ASP A 89 1.63 6.63 -22.75
CA ASP A 89 1.60 5.67 -21.66
C ASP A 89 3.00 5.32 -21.12
N ASP A 90 3.08 4.36 -20.19
CA ASP A 90 4.34 3.88 -19.58
C ASP A 90 5.27 3.12 -20.55
N ARG A 91 4.84 2.95 -21.80
CA ARG A 91 5.56 2.27 -22.89
C ARG A 91 5.85 3.21 -24.06
N GLY A 92 5.47 4.49 -23.96
CA GLY A 92 5.63 5.47 -25.02
C GLY A 92 4.59 5.37 -26.14
N ALA A 93 3.50 4.60 -25.94
CA ALA A 93 2.39 4.53 -26.88
C ALA A 93 1.37 5.66 -26.62
N PRO A 94 0.64 6.15 -27.64
CA PRO A 94 -0.37 7.18 -27.44
C PRO A 94 -1.47 6.73 -26.46
N VAL A 95 -1.87 7.60 -25.53
CA VAL A 95 -3.03 7.33 -24.66
C VAL A 95 -4.31 7.48 -25.47
N GLU A 96 -4.93 6.36 -25.83
CA GLU A 96 -6.13 6.33 -26.66
C GLU A 96 -7.35 6.93 -25.95
N VAL A 97 -8.21 7.60 -26.71
CA VAL A 97 -9.47 8.19 -26.23
C VAL A 97 -10.61 7.91 -27.21
N SER A 98 -11.82 7.77 -26.68
CA SER A 98 -13.02 7.70 -27.51
C SER A 98 -13.30 9.02 -28.23
N ALA A 99 -14.32 9.03 -29.10
CA ALA A 99 -14.77 10.23 -29.79
C ALA A 99 -15.15 11.39 -28.84
N THR A 100 -15.54 11.07 -27.60
CA THR A 100 -15.94 12.05 -26.58
C THR A 100 -15.01 12.07 -25.35
N GLY A 101 -13.92 11.29 -25.38
CA GLY A 101 -13.04 11.11 -24.22
C GLY A 101 -12.29 12.38 -23.83
N ALA A 102 -11.79 13.14 -24.81
CA ALA A 102 -11.13 14.43 -24.54
C ALA A 102 -12.08 15.46 -23.91
N GLU A 103 -13.34 15.51 -24.34
CA GLU A 103 -14.36 16.39 -23.75
C GLU A 103 -14.72 15.96 -22.32
N LEU A 104 -14.73 14.65 -22.05
CA LEU A 104 -14.91 14.12 -20.71
C LEU A 104 -13.77 14.59 -19.78
N VAL A 105 -12.52 14.46 -20.21
CA VAL A 105 -11.36 14.94 -19.44
C VAL A 105 -11.41 16.46 -19.25
N ALA A 106 -11.75 17.22 -20.29
CA ALA A 106 -11.91 18.67 -20.18
C ALA A 106 -12.92 19.05 -19.08
N ARG A 107 -14.04 18.33 -18.98
CA ARG A 107 -15.04 18.52 -17.93
C ARG A 107 -14.53 18.18 -16.52
N PHE A 108 -13.68 17.16 -16.39
CA PHE A 108 -13.00 16.88 -15.12
C PHE A 108 -12.07 18.03 -14.73
N GLU A 109 -11.32 18.56 -15.70
CA GLU A 109 -10.42 19.71 -15.49
C GLU A 109 -11.19 20.98 -15.11
N GLU A 110 -12.32 21.28 -15.74
CA GLU A 110 -13.18 22.41 -15.35
C GLU A 110 -13.68 22.34 -13.89
N ARG A 111 -13.79 21.12 -13.34
CA ARG A 111 -14.30 20.85 -12.00
C ARG A 111 -13.27 20.13 -11.13
N TRP A 112 -11.99 20.39 -11.33
CA TRP A 112 -10.92 19.58 -10.74
C TRP A 112 -11.00 19.44 -9.22
N THR A 113 -11.36 20.50 -8.50
CA THR A 113 -11.50 20.48 -7.03
C THR A 113 -12.73 19.71 -6.53
N ALA A 114 -13.72 19.48 -7.39
CA ALA A 114 -14.96 18.77 -7.09
C ALA A 114 -15.42 17.97 -8.33
N PRO A 115 -14.65 16.95 -8.74
CA PRO A 115 -14.84 16.27 -10.02
C PRO A 115 -16.19 15.54 -10.03
N PRO A 116 -16.90 15.53 -11.18
CA PRO A 116 -18.18 14.85 -11.30
C PRO A 116 -18.00 13.34 -11.09
N ALA A 117 -18.87 12.72 -10.28
CA ALA A 117 -18.80 11.30 -9.93
C ALA A 117 -20.18 10.61 -9.95
N ASP A 118 -21.13 11.17 -10.70
CA ASP A 118 -22.42 10.54 -10.95
C ASP A 118 -22.28 9.29 -11.83
N THR A 119 -23.30 8.42 -11.78
CA THR A 119 -23.29 7.12 -12.49
C THR A 119 -23.01 7.26 -13.98
N ALA A 120 -23.60 8.24 -14.66
CA ALA A 120 -23.39 8.43 -16.10
C ALA A 120 -21.94 8.84 -16.41
N THR A 121 -21.33 9.67 -15.57
CA THR A 121 -19.90 10.02 -15.68
C THR A 121 -19.00 8.79 -15.49
N VAL A 122 -19.27 7.96 -14.48
CA VAL A 122 -18.50 6.73 -14.21
C VAL A 122 -18.64 5.72 -15.35
N GLU A 123 -19.85 5.53 -15.90
CA GLU A 123 -20.10 4.66 -17.05
C GLU A 123 -19.35 5.12 -18.29
N ARG A 124 -19.36 6.43 -18.59
CA ARG A 124 -18.56 7.01 -19.69
C ARG A 124 -17.08 6.76 -19.50
N LEU A 125 -16.54 7.02 -18.30
CA LEU A 125 -15.13 6.78 -17.99
C LEU A 125 -14.76 5.29 -18.09
N THR A 126 -15.70 4.39 -17.79
CA THR A 126 -15.54 2.93 -17.97
C THR A 126 -15.44 2.52 -19.44
N GLY A 127 -15.92 3.36 -20.37
CA GLY A 127 -15.79 3.14 -21.82
C GLY A 127 -14.45 3.61 -22.40
N GLU A 128 -13.64 4.37 -21.66
CA GLU A 128 -12.35 4.90 -22.14
C GLU A 128 -11.20 3.90 -22.00
N SER A 129 -10.03 4.18 -22.57
CA SER A 129 -8.83 3.33 -22.38
C SER A 129 -8.46 3.18 -20.90
N LEU A 130 -7.81 2.06 -20.54
CA LEU A 130 -7.42 1.81 -19.15
C LEU A 130 -6.31 2.77 -18.70
N GLU A 131 -5.43 3.13 -19.63
CA GLU A 131 -4.37 4.11 -19.51
C GLU A 131 -4.95 5.48 -19.15
N LEU A 132 -5.98 5.94 -19.87
CA LEU A 132 -6.65 7.21 -19.55
C LEU A 132 -7.24 7.20 -18.14
N ARG A 133 -7.99 6.15 -17.80
CA ARG A 133 -8.60 5.99 -16.47
C ARG A 133 -7.55 6.05 -15.39
N TYR A 134 -6.44 5.33 -15.56
CA TYR A 134 -5.34 5.30 -14.62
C TYR A 134 -4.70 6.66 -14.42
N PHE A 135 -4.26 7.34 -15.49
CA PHE A 135 -3.57 8.62 -15.36
C PHE A 135 -4.48 9.71 -14.78
N LEU A 136 -5.76 9.74 -15.18
CA LEU A 136 -6.73 10.66 -14.62
C LEU A 136 -6.95 10.44 -13.11
N LEU A 137 -7.24 9.21 -12.70
CA LEU A 137 -7.49 8.89 -11.28
C LEU A 137 -6.24 9.10 -10.42
N HIS A 138 -5.06 8.76 -10.94
CA HIS A 138 -3.80 8.97 -10.24
C HIS A 138 -3.54 10.45 -9.98
N ARG A 139 -3.74 11.28 -10.99
CA ARG A 139 -3.56 12.72 -10.86
C ARG A 139 -4.61 13.36 -9.95
N LEU A 140 -5.89 12.95 -10.08
CA LEU A 140 -6.96 13.41 -9.20
C LEU A 140 -6.65 13.06 -7.73
N ASP A 141 -6.21 11.85 -7.44
CA ASP A 141 -5.91 11.42 -6.06
C ASP A 141 -4.72 12.15 -5.44
N LEU A 142 -3.70 12.49 -6.26
CA LEU A 142 -2.55 13.26 -5.80
C LEU A 142 -2.91 14.73 -5.51
N GLU A 143 -3.84 15.30 -6.27
CA GLU A 143 -4.10 16.74 -6.28
C GLU A 143 -5.38 17.13 -5.52
N THR A 144 -6.28 16.18 -5.27
CA THR A 144 -7.65 16.44 -4.82
C THR A 144 -8.16 15.35 -3.88
N ALA A 145 -9.31 15.58 -3.24
CA ALA A 145 -10.05 14.53 -2.53
C ALA A 145 -10.98 13.79 -3.51
N THR A 146 -10.41 12.85 -4.27
CA THR A 146 -11.14 12.13 -5.34
C THR A 146 -12.35 11.36 -4.78
N PRO A 147 -13.56 11.59 -5.32
CA PRO A 147 -14.75 10.81 -4.97
C PRO A 147 -14.54 9.32 -5.20
N ALA A 148 -14.88 8.50 -4.20
CA ALA A 148 -14.62 7.06 -4.21
C ALA A 148 -15.27 6.33 -5.41
N ALA A 149 -16.45 6.79 -5.85
CA ALA A 149 -17.19 6.21 -6.97
C ALA A 149 -16.43 6.28 -8.30
N LEU A 150 -15.52 7.24 -8.49
CA LEU A 150 -14.72 7.32 -9.72
C LEU A 150 -13.78 6.13 -9.88
N PHE A 151 -13.28 5.56 -8.78
CA PHE A 151 -12.43 4.37 -8.84
C PHE A 151 -13.19 3.12 -9.29
N HIS A 152 -14.53 3.13 -9.29
CA HIS A 152 -15.33 1.98 -9.73
C HIS A 152 -15.27 1.76 -11.25
N CYS A 153 -14.73 2.71 -12.02
CA CYS A 153 -14.49 2.55 -13.46
C CYS A 153 -13.31 1.62 -13.81
N LEU A 154 -12.52 1.20 -12.81
CA LEU A 154 -11.40 0.28 -12.99
C LEU A 154 -11.90 -1.16 -13.23
N PRO A 155 -11.11 -2.06 -13.85
CA PRO A 155 -11.54 -3.40 -14.21
C PRO A 155 -11.56 -4.36 -13.01
N TRP A 156 -12.36 -4.04 -12.00
CA TRP A 156 -12.46 -4.75 -10.71
C TRP A 156 -12.90 -6.21 -10.83
N HIS A 157 -13.63 -6.56 -11.90
CA HIS A 157 -13.96 -7.95 -12.21
C HIS A 157 -12.71 -8.86 -12.29
N ARG A 158 -11.55 -8.32 -12.72
CA ARG A 158 -10.29 -9.09 -12.75
C ARG A 158 -9.78 -9.41 -11.36
N VAL A 159 -9.87 -8.45 -10.43
CA VAL A 159 -9.52 -8.65 -9.01
C VAL A 159 -10.46 -9.66 -8.38
N GLU A 160 -11.75 -9.58 -8.67
CA GLU A 160 -12.75 -10.54 -8.18
C GLU A 160 -12.44 -11.97 -8.64
N THR A 161 -12.18 -12.15 -9.94
CA THR A 161 -11.83 -13.46 -10.50
C THR A 161 -10.56 -14.02 -9.87
N ALA A 162 -9.51 -13.20 -9.74
CA ALA A 162 -8.26 -13.60 -9.10
C ALA A 162 -8.44 -13.95 -7.62
N ALA A 163 -9.25 -13.18 -6.88
CA ALA A 163 -9.53 -13.42 -5.46
C ALA A 163 -10.32 -14.71 -5.24
N ARG A 164 -11.34 -14.97 -6.08
CA ARG A 164 -12.11 -16.22 -6.04
C ARG A 164 -11.27 -17.44 -6.44
N ALA A 165 -10.44 -17.31 -7.48
CA ALA A 165 -9.51 -18.37 -7.89
C ALA A 165 -8.49 -18.69 -6.79
N THR A 166 -7.87 -17.66 -6.19
CA THR A 166 -6.94 -17.82 -5.06
C THR A 166 -7.63 -18.48 -3.87
N SER A 167 -8.87 -18.06 -3.55
CA SER A 167 -9.67 -18.66 -2.48
C SER A 167 -9.92 -20.15 -2.72
N ALA A 168 -10.29 -20.54 -3.93
CA ALA A 168 -10.50 -21.94 -4.28
C ALA A 168 -9.20 -22.76 -4.19
N LEU A 169 -8.07 -22.20 -4.67
CA LEU A 169 -6.76 -22.85 -4.60
C LEU A 169 -6.26 -23.02 -3.15
N LEU A 170 -6.65 -22.14 -2.23
CA LEU A 170 -6.37 -22.28 -0.79
C LEU A 170 -7.24 -23.37 -0.15
N ASP A 171 -8.47 -23.54 -0.61
CA ASP A 171 -9.42 -24.54 -0.10
C ASP A 171 -9.14 -25.96 -0.66
N GLU A 172 -8.43 -26.08 -1.79
CA GLU A 172 -8.12 -27.35 -2.44
C GLU A 172 -7.11 -28.21 -1.64
N ILE A 173 -7.59 -29.35 -1.14
CA ILE A 173 -6.79 -30.36 -0.40
C ILE A 173 -6.02 -31.29 -1.36
N SER A 174 -6.37 -31.31 -2.65
CA SER A 174 -5.86 -32.24 -3.68
C SER A 174 -5.48 -31.48 -4.96
N PRO A 175 -4.66 -32.06 -5.88
CA PRO A 175 -4.22 -31.35 -7.08
C PRO A 175 -5.39 -30.74 -7.86
N PRO A 176 -5.24 -29.49 -8.35
CA PRO A 176 -6.31 -28.79 -9.04
C PRO A 176 -6.79 -29.63 -10.21
N SER A 177 -8.01 -30.14 -10.10
CA SER A 177 -8.73 -30.60 -11.28
C SER A 177 -9.08 -29.33 -12.04
N ALA A 178 -8.50 -29.19 -13.23
CA ALA A 178 -8.36 -28.00 -14.05
C ALA A 178 -9.68 -27.26 -14.39
N THR A 179 -10.33 -26.64 -13.42
CA THR A 179 -11.70 -26.12 -13.59
C THR A 179 -11.83 -24.60 -13.40
N PHE A 180 -10.81 -23.93 -12.85
CA PHE A 180 -10.85 -22.48 -12.70
C PHE A 180 -10.12 -21.80 -13.87
N PRO A 181 -10.83 -21.02 -14.71
CA PRO A 181 -10.19 -20.24 -15.75
C PRO A 181 -9.14 -19.33 -15.10
N ALA A 182 -8.00 -19.18 -15.77
CA ALA A 182 -7.03 -18.16 -15.38
C ALA A 182 -7.72 -16.78 -15.48
N PRO A 183 -7.41 -15.83 -14.58
CA PRO A 183 -7.93 -14.48 -14.72
C PRO A 183 -7.53 -13.88 -16.09
N ASP A 184 -8.44 -13.10 -16.67
CA ASP A 184 -8.26 -12.47 -17.98
C ASP A 184 -7.18 -11.37 -17.92
N GLY A 185 -5.92 -11.80 -18.06
CA GLY A 185 -4.75 -10.94 -18.08
C GLY A 185 -4.20 -10.56 -16.69
N PRO A 186 -3.00 -9.98 -16.65
CA PRO A 186 -2.31 -9.64 -15.40
C PRO A 186 -2.99 -8.49 -14.66
N LEU A 187 -3.08 -8.57 -13.32
CA LEU A 187 -3.38 -7.41 -12.49
C LEU A 187 -2.13 -6.53 -12.40
N ARG A 188 -2.13 -5.41 -13.12
CA ARG A 188 -1.00 -4.47 -13.14
C ARG A 188 -1.24 -3.32 -12.15
N HIS A 189 -0.43 -2.27 -12.29
CA HIS A 189 -0.46 -1.07 -11.46
C HIS A 189 -1.77 -0.25 -11.57
N TRP A 190 -2.69 -0.61 -12.48
CA TRP A 190 -3.95 0.09 -12.76
C TRP A 190 -4.86 0.36 -11.55
N PHE A 191 -4.74 -0.45 -10.49
CA PHE A 191 -5.54 -0.29 -9.28
C PHE A 191 -4.93 0.68 -8.27
N THR A 192 -3.71 1.19 -8.52
CA THR A 192 -3.15 2.30 -7.76
C THR A 192 -3.66 3.60 -8.38
N PRO A 193 -4.23 4.54 -7.60
CA PRO A 193 -4.17 4.64 -6.13
C PRO A 193 -5.42 4.13 -5.39
N ALA A 194 -6.37 3.48 -6.05
CA ALA A 194 -7.57 2.94 -5.38
C ALA A 194 -7.21 1.99 -4.24
N ALA A 195 -6.24 1.10 -4.46
CA ALA A 195 -5.69 0.20 -3.47
C ALA A 195 -4.20 -0.09 -3.77
N THR A 196 -3.32 0.29 -2.84
CA THR A 196 -1.89 -0.05 -2.89
C THR A 196 -1.66 -1.49 -2.42
N SER A 197 -0.65 -2.17 -2.96
CA SER A 197 -0.28 -3.54 -2.54
C SER A 197 -1.39 -4.59 -2.69
N LEU A 198 -2.34 -4.37 -3.61
CA LEU A 198 -3.41 -5.32 -3.92
C LEU A 198 -3.06 -6.21 -5.12
N ALA A 199 -2.87 -5.59 -6.30
CA ALA A 199 -2.77 -6.30 -7.58
C ALA A 199 -1.54 -7.22 -7.69
N GLY A 200 -0.38 -6.74 -7.26
CA GLY A 200 0.88 -7.50 -7.30
C GLY A 200 0.82 -8.74 -6.43
N PRO A 201 0.62 -8.61 -5.10
CA PRO A 201 0.54 -9.75 -4.21
C PRO A 201 -0.55 -10.75 -4.57
N LEU A 202 -1.74 -10.28 -4.97
CA LEU A 202 -2.82 -11.16 -5.42
C LEU A 202 -2.43 -11.96 -6.67
N SER A 203 -1.76 -11.33 -7.65
CA SER A 203 -1.28 -12.04 -8.85
C SER A 203 -0.22 -13.08 -8.54
N VAL A 204 0.72 -12.77 -7.63
CA VAL A 204 1.77 -13.71 -7.23
C VAL A 204 1.18 -14.86 -6.42
N LEU A 205 0.20 -14.59 -5.54
CA LEU A 205 -0.53 -15.62 -4.80
C LEU A 205 -1.27 -16.57 -5.72
N GLU A 206 -2.10 -16.03 -6.62
CA GLU A 206 -2.86 -16.82 -7.58
C GLU A 206 -1.95 -17.69 -8.44
N SER A 207 -0.94 -17.08 -9.07
CA SER A 207 -0.01 -17.79 -9.95
C SER A 207 0.86 -18.78 -9.18
N GLY A 208 1.34 -18.40 -8.00
CA GLY A 208 2.18 -19.23 -7.15
C GLY A 208 1.45 -20.48 -6.65
N LEU A 209 0.20 -20.35 -6.22
CA LEU A 209 -0.65 -21.48 -5.85
C LEU A 209 -0.96 -22.37 -7.06
N ARG A 210 -1.34 -21.76 -8.19
CA ARG A 210 -1.68 -22.50 -9.42
C ARG A 210 -0.51 -23.32 -9.96
N THR A 211 0.69 -22.73 -9.94
CA THR A 211 1.91 -23.35 -10.49
C THR A 211 2.72 -24.14 -9.46
N ARG A 212 2.28 -24.16 -8.19
CA ARG A 212 3.01 -24.76 -7.06
C ARG A 212 4.45 -24.25 -6.99
N ARG A 213 4.61 -22.93 -7.12
CA ARG A 213 5.91 -22.28 -7.12
C ARG A 213 6.70 -22.71 -5.87
N PRO A 214 7.92 -23.26 -6.03
CA PRO A 214 8.73 -23.64 -4.88
C PRO A 214 9.29 -22.39 -4.17
N GLY A 215 9.63 -22.58 -2.90
CA GLY A 215 10.36 -21.61 -2.09
C GLY A 215 9.51 -20.73 -1.18
N PRO A 216 10.17 -19.85 -0.41
CA PRO A 216 9.53 -18.92 0.51
C PRO A 216 8.93 -17.75 -0.29
N TRP A 217 7.60 -17.64 -0.31
CA TRP A 217 6.91 -16.52 -0.99
C TRP A 217 5.51 -16.32 -0.43
N PHE A 218 4.87 -17.38 0.04
CA PHE A 218 3.48 -17.34 0.50
C PHE A 218 3.30 -16.36 1.66
N GLY A 219 4.15 -16.42 2.70
CA GLY A 219 4.06 -15.53 3.85
C GLY A 219 4.28 -14.06 3.49
N ARG A 220 5.17 -13.77 2.54
CA ARG A 220 5.39 -12.41 2.02
C ARG A 220 4.15 -11.84 1.36
N GLU A 221 3.62 -12.56 0.38
CA GLU A 221 2.55 -12.03 -0.48
C GLU A 221 1.22 -11.97 0.26
N THR A 222 0.94 -12.92 1.18
CA THR A 222 -0.21 -12.82 2.09
C THR A 222 -0.12 -11.61 3.02
N SER A 223 1.04 -11.36 3.63
CA SER A 223 1.24 -10.21 4.52
C SER A 223 1.16 -8.88 3.75
N ALA A 224 1.72 -8.83 2.53
CA ALA A 224 1.62 -7.66 1.66
C ALA A 224 0.18 -7.40 1.21
N LEU A 225 -0.56 -8.45 0.84
CA LEU A 225 -1.98 -8.35 0.48
C LEU A 225 -2.81 -7.84 1.67
N LEU A 226 -2.68 -8.46 2.85
CA LEU A 226 -3.43 -8.05 4.04
C LEU A 226 -3.09 -6.61 4.45
N SER A 227 -1.82 -6.21 4.37
CA SER A 227 -1.42 -4.81 4.60
C SER A 227 -2.10 -3.86 3.60
N GLY A 228 -2.17 -4.25 2.32
CA GLY A 228 -2.87 -3.50 1.28
C GLY A 228 -4.37 -3.40 1.53
N LEU A 229 -5.02 -4.48 1.96
CA LEU A 229 -6.45 -4.50 2.29
C LEU A 229 -6.77 -3.64 3.52
N LEU A 230 -5.91 -3.65 4.55
CA LEU A 230 -6.04 -2.76 5.71
C LEU A 230 -5.77 -1.29 5.35
N ALA A 231 -4.97 -1.01 4.33
CA ALA A 231 -4.70 0.37 3.91
C ALA A 231 -5.74 0.93 2.92
N ALA A 232 -6.48 0.05 2.22
CA ALA A 232 -7.45 0.43 1.21
C ALA A 232 -8.66 1.13 1.83
N ASP A 233 -9.15 2.17 1.14
CA ASP A 233 -10.46 2.76 1.43
C ASP A 233 -11.56 1.84 0.86
N PRO A 234 -12.40 1.22 1.71
CA PRO A 234 -13.45 0.32 1.24
C PRO A 234 -14.44 0.99 0.28
N HIS A 235 -14.67 2.30 0.38
CA HIS A 235 -15.62 2.98 -0.51
C HIS A 235 -15.11 3.05 -1.95
N ARG A 236 -13.79 3.00 -2.17
CA ARG A 236 -13.18 2.95 -3.52
C ARG A 236 -13.34 1.60 -4.21
N LEU A 237 -13.76 0.58 -3.47
CA LEU A 237 -13.93 -0.79 -3.95
C LEU A 237 -15.41 -1.09 -4.22
N PRO A 238 -15.78 -1.62 -5.40
CA PRO A 238 -17.14 -2.09 -5.64
C PRO A 238 -17.57 -3.15 -4.60
N PRO A 239 -18.86 -3.21 -4.22
CA PRO A 239 -19.35 -4.14 -3.19
C PRO A 239 -19.02 -5.61 -3.46
N SER A 240 -19.14 -6.06 -4.71
CA SER A 240 -18.81 -7.44 -5.13
C SER A 240 -17.33 -7.75 -4.96
N THR A 241 -16.47 -6.78 -5.23
CA THR A 241 -15.02 -6.88 -5.04
C THR A 241 -14.65 -6.94 -3.57
N ARG A 242 -15.27 -6.10 -2.73
CA ARG A 242 -15.09 -6.15 -1.27
C ARG A 242 -15.47 -7.52 -0.70
N ALA A 243 -16.61 -8.06 -1.11
CA ALA A 243 -17.05 -9.37 -0.67
C ALA A 243 -16.07 -10.49 -1.07
N ALA A 244 -15.54 -10.45 -2.30
CA ALA A 244 -14.56 -11.41 -2.77
C ALA A 244 -13.22 -11.32 -1.99
N LEU A 245 -12.72 -10.10 -1.76
CA LEU A 245 -11.48 -9.86 -1.02
C LEU A 245 -11.62 -10.18 0.47
N ALA A 246 -12.76 -9.87 1.10
CA ALA A 246 -13.05 -10.25 2.48
C ALA A 246 -13.07 -11.78 2.64
N GLY A 247 -13.73 -12.47 1.68
CA GLY A 247 -13.74 -13.93 1.65
C GLY A 247 -12.36 -14.55 1.46
N LEU A 248 -11.48 -13.92 0.68
CA LEU A 248 -10.08 -14.34 0.54
C LEU A 248 -9.28 -14.09 1.83
N ALA A 249 -9.42 -12.91 2.44
CA ALA A 249 -8.72 -12.57 3.68
C ALA A 249 -9.03 -13.59 4.78
N LEU A 250 -10.30 -13.97 4.97
CA LEU A 250 -10.69 -15.00 5.96
C LEU A 250 -10.03 -16.36 5.71
N ARG A 251 -9.82 -16.75 4.44
CA ARG A 251 -9.13 -18.00 4.10
C ARG A 251 -7.63 -17.93 4.37
N ILE A 252 -7.01 -16.78 4.09
CA ILE A 252 -5.61 -16.52 4.49
C ILE A 252 -5.48 -16.60 6.03
N GLY A 253 -6.48 -16.10 6.76
CA GLY A 253 -6.56 -16.17 8.22
C GLY A 253 -6.75 -17.59 8.80
N ALA A 254 -6.77 -18.63 7.98
CA ALA A 254 -6.59 -20.01 8.44
C ALA A 254 -5.16 -20.26 8.95
N ASP A 255 -4.17 -19.48 8.48
CA ASP A 255 -2.86 -19.38 9.14
C ASP A 255 -3.03 -18.62 10.46
N PRO A 256 -2.77 -19.26 11.62
CA PRO A 256 -2.93 -18.64 12.92
C PRO A 256 -2.12 -17.34 13.09
N VAL A 257 -0.97 -17.23 12.43
CA VAL A 257 -0.09 -16.05 12.52
C VAL A 257 -0.71 -14.84 11.81
N LEU A 258 -1.51 -15.07 10.78
CA LEU A 258 -2.16 -14.02 10.00
C LEU A 258 -3.61 -13.77 10.43
N HIS A 259 -4.15 -14.63 11.30
CA HIS A 259 -5.57 -14.68 11.68
C HIS A 259 -6.16 -13.32 12.06
N HIS A 260 -5.52 -12.60 12.97
CA HIS A 260 -5.95 -11.28 13.43
C HIS A 260 -6.10 -10.29 12.27
N SER A 261 -4.98 -10.02 11.57
CA SER A 261 -4.94 -9.07 10.45
C SER A 261 -5.91 -9.45 9.31
N ALA A 262 -6.09 -10.74 9.05
CA ALA A 262 -7.04 -11.26 8.08
C ALA A 262 -8.50 -10.98 8.47
N ARG A 263 -8.86 -11.20 9.73
CA ARG A 263 -10.20 -10.90 10.25
C ARG A 263 -10.48 -9.41 10.25
N LEU A 264 -9.52 -8.60 10.68
CA LEU A 264 -9.65 -7.15 10.66
C LEU A 264 -9.84 -6.63 9.22
N ALA A 265 -9.02 -7.11 8.27
CA ALA A 265 -9.18 -6.77 6.85
C ALA A 265 -10.57 -7.17 6.32
N ALA A 266 -11.02 -8.38 6.61
CA ALA A 266 -12.33 -8.87 6.19
C ALA A 266 -13.50 -8.07 6.80
N ALA A 267 -13.40 -7.69 8.07
CA ALA A 267 -14.38 -6.89 8.77
C ALA A 267 -14.48 -5.48 8.16
N ARG A 268 -13.35 -4.79 7.96
CA ARG A 268 -13.32 -3.45 7.32
C ARG A 268 -13.89 -3.44 5.91
N LEU A 269 -13.63 -4.50 5.13
CA LEU A 269 -14.20 -4.64 3.80
C LEU A 269 -15.72 -4.91 3.83
N SER A 270 -16.22 -5.66 4.82
CA SER A 270 -17.63 -6.06 4.92
C SER A 270 -18.52 -5.00 5.55
N ALA A 271 -18.02 -4.30 6.58
CA ALA A 271 -18.69 -3.22 7.30
C ALA A 271 -17.77 -1.99 7.27
N PRO A 272 -17.87 -1.14 6.22
CA PRO A 272 -16.97 0.00 6.03
C PRO A 272 -17.17 1.07 7.10
N GLU A 273 -18.38 1.14 7.67
CA GLU A 273 -18.68 1.92 8.86
C GLU A 273 -18.45 1.07 10.10
N PRO A 274 -17.60 1.50 11.06
CA PRO A 274 -17.40 0.77 12.30
C PRO A 274 -18.74 0.68 13.04
N ARG A 275 -19.24 -0.54 13.22
CA ARG A 275 -20.39 -0.77 14.11
C ARG A 275 -19.93 -0.50 15.53
N ALA A 276 -20.64 0.38 16.23
CA ALA A 276 -20.40 0.65 17.64
C ALA A 276 -20.39 -0.68 18.42
N GLY A 277 -19.20 -1.10 18.90
CA GLY A 277 -19.02 -2.32 19.70
C GLY A 277 -18.15 -3.43 19.08
N GLU A 278 -17.86 -3.42 17.78
CA GLU A 278 -16.92 -4.40 17.16
C GLU A 278 -15.49 -3.83 17.12
N HIS A 279 -14.83 -3.71 18.27
CA HIS A 279 -13.42 -3.32 18.34
C HIS A 279 -12.53 -4.53 18.11
N LEU A 280 -12.38 -4.93 16.84
CA LEU A 280 -11.39 -5.93 16.44
C LEU A 280 -9.96 -5.39 16.47
N ALA A 281 -9.75 -4.06 16.47
CA ALA A 281 -8.43 -3.45 16.44
C ALA A 281 -7.62 -3.72 17.72
N LEU A 282 -6.35 -4.07 17.57
CA LEU A 282 -5.37 -4.15 18.64
C LEU A 282 -4.62 -2.81 18.72
N MET A 283 -5.30 -1.80 19.27
CA MET A 283 -4.76 -0.46 19.44
C MET A 283 -4.84 -0.02 20.90
N ALA A 284 -3.72 0.43 21.46
CA ALA A 284 -3.65 1.01 22.80
C ALA A 284 -3.34 2.50 22.72
N ARG A 285 -4.24 3.35 23.23
CA ARG A 285 -4.00 4.78 23.37
C ARG A 285 -3.36 5.09 24.73
N LEU A 286 -2.22 5.76 24.70
CA LEU A 286 -1.38 6.04 25.86
C LEU A 286 -1.00 7.51 25.92
N ASP A 287 -0.56 7.95 27.11
CA ASP A 287 -0.06 9.31 27.34
C ASP A 287 1.24 9.26 28.15
N SER A 288 2.33 9.75 27.56
CA SER A 288 3.64 9.81 28.21
C SER A 288 3.70 10.77 29.41
N THR A 289 2.72 11.67 29.59
CA THR A 289 2.61 12.50 30.80
C THR A 289 2.38 11.67 32.06
N PHE A 290 1.88 10.43 31.93
CA PHE A 290 1.82 9.46 33.02
C PHE A 290 3.20 9.21 33.65
N VAL A 291 4.27 9.17 32.84
CA VAL A 291 5.65 8.97 33.32
C VAL A 291 6.11 10.14 34.18
N LEU A 292 5.71 11.36 33.83
CA LEU A 292 6.03 12.57 34.61
C LEU A 292 5.23 12.64 35.92
N ARG A 293 3.98 12.14 35.95
CA ARG A 293 3.17 12.07 37.18
C ARG A 293 3.68 11.01 38.14
N ALA A 294 4.06 9.83 37.63
CA ALA A 294 4.65 8.75 38.44
C ALA A 294 6.01 9.14 39.06
N ALA A 295 6.78 10.02 38.41
CA ALA A 295 8.02 10.58 38.98
C ALA A 295 7.77 11.60 40.11
N GLY A 296 6.55 12.14 40.23
CA GLY A 296 6.13 13.11 41.26
C GLY A 296 5.80 12.51 42.63
N GLY A 297 6.00 11.19 42.81
CA GLY A 297 5.79 10.52 44.10
C GLY A 297 4.39 9.93 44.31
N GLU A 298 3.53 9.93 43.29
CA GLU A 298 2.29 9.14 43.33
C GLU A 298 2.61 7.64 43.21
N PRO A 299 1.97 6.77 44.02
CA PRO A 299 2.27 5.34 44.08
C PRO A 299 1.80 4.54 42.85
N ASP A 300 1.40 5.21 41.77
CA ASP A 300 0.90 4.53 40.58
C ASP A 300 2.00 3.64 39.98
N GLY A 301 1.66 2.35 39.84
CA GLY A 301 2.48 1.32 39.24
C GLY A 301 2.63 1.51 37.73
N PRO A 302 3.27 0.58 37.02
CA PRO A 302 3.22 0.58 35.55
C PRO A 302 1.76 0.62 35.06
N MET A 303 1.47 1.45 34.05
CA MET A 303 0.18 1.42 33.37
C MET A 303 0.24 0.33 32.31
N SER A 304 -0.61 -0.68 32.43
CA SER A 304 -0.73 -1.78 31.47
C SER A 304 -2.12 -1.77 30.83
N ILE A 305 -2.16 -2.00 29.52
CA ILE A 305 -3.37 -2.21 28.73
C ILE A 305 -3.26 -3.59 28.09
N SER A 306 -4.16 -4.49 28.47
CA SER A 306 -4.33 -5.79 27.81
C SER A 306 -5.24 -5.63 26.60
N LEU A 307 -4.75 -6.08 25.45
CA LEU A 307 -5.45 -6.17 24.18
C LEU A 307 -5.58 -7.65 23.84
N GLY A 308 -6.78 -8.13 23.53
CA GLY A 308 -6.98 -9.56 23.27
C GLY A 308 -8.10 -9.80 22.27
N GLN A 309 -7.83 -10.67 21.29
CA GLN A 309 -8.79 -11.14 20.29
C GLN A 309 -8.50 -12.61 19.97
N GLU A 310 -9.37 -13.50 20.46
CA GLU A 310 -9.32 -14.95 20.24
C GLU A 310 -7.93 -15.58 20.43
N ARG A 311 -7.11 -15.62 19.38
CA ARG A 311 -5.80 -16.27 19.32
C ARG A 311 -4.63 -15.32 19.55
N VAL A 312 -4.88 -14.03 19.69
CA VAL A 312 -3.84 -13.02 19.87
C VAL A 312 -4.10 -12.26 21.16
N GLU A 313 -3.11 -12.27 22.03
CA GLU A 313 -3.07 -11.47 23.25
C GLU A 313 -1.84 -10.57 23.20
N ALA A 314 -2.01 -9.32 23.59
CA ALA A 314 -0.91 -8.37 23.70
C ALA A 314 -1.07 -7.53 24.96
N GLU A 315 0.03 -7.28 25.64
CA GLU A 315 0.10 -6.40 26.80
C GLU A 315 0.99 -5.21 26.46
N VAL A 316 0.42 -4.01 26.56
CA VAL A 316 1.16 -2.76 26.33
C VAL A 316 1.37 -2.06 27.67
N THR A 317 2.63 -1.98 28.10
CA THR A 317 3.01 -1.41 29.39
C THR A 317 3.86 -0.16 29.21
N VAL A 318 3.48 0.95 29.87
CA VAL A 318 4.33 2.14 29.99
C VAL A 318 5.11 2.07 31.30
N THR A 319 6.44 2.03 31.18
CA THR A 319 7.36 1.94 32.32
C THR A 319 7.76 3.33 32.84
N ARG A 320 8.18 3.39 34.11
CA ARG A 320 8.69 4.63 34.73
C ARG A 320 9.95 5.19 34.04
N GLY A 321 10.68 4.37 33.30
CA GLY A 321 11.85 4.79 32.52
C GLY A 321 11.50 5.48 31.20
N GLY A 322 10.23 5.79 30.93
CA GLY A 322 9.81 6.40 29.67
C GLY A 322 9.88 5.43 28.48
N ARG A 323 9.74 4.13 28.73
CA ARG A 323 9.69 3.09 27.69
C ARG A 323 8.30 2.50 27.60
N VAL A 324 7.88 2.16 26.38
CA VAL A 324 6.72 1.32 26.10
C VAL A 324 7.24 -0.09 25.87
N THR A 325 6.73 -1.04 26.63
CA THR A 325 6.94 -2.46 26.39
C THR A 325 5.67 -3.02 25.76
N VAL A 326 5.84 -3.75 24.66
CA VAL A 326 4.78 -4.56 24.05
C VAL A 326 5.20 -6.00 24.17
N GLU A 327 4.37 -6.80 24.80
CA GLU A 327 4.48 -8.26 24.85
C GLU A 327 3.29 -8.84 24.09
N MET A 328 3.53 -9.89 23.31
CA MET A 328 2.50 -10.48 22.46
C MET A 328 2.64 -11.99 22.42
N GLU A 329 1.49 -12.66 22.47
CA GLU A 329 1.33 -14.08 22.29
C GLU A 329 0.33 -14.36 21.16
N ILE A 330 0.70 -15.28 20.27
CA ILE A 330 -0.17 -15.77 19.20
C ILE A 330 -0.29 -17.29 19.30
N GLU A 331 -1.51 -17.78 19.53
CA GLU A 331 -1.80 -19.20 19.54
C GLU A 331 -1.72 -19.80 18.13
N THR A 332 -0.73 -20.66 17.89
CA THR A 332 -0.57 -21.35 16.59
C THR A 332 -1.33 -22.67 16.49
N GLY A 333 -1.94 -23.12 17.58
CA GLY A 333 -2.60 -24.43 17.68
C GLY A 333 -1.60 -25.59 17.82
N GLY A 334 -2.00 -26.63 18.54
CA GLY A 334 -1.19 -27.84 18.71
C GLY A 334 -1.08 -28.67 17.42
N PRO A 335 -0.10 -29.60 17.34
CA PRO A 335 0.11 -30.45 16.17
C PRO A 335 -1.13 -31.30 15.78
N GLU A 336 -2.03 -31.58 16.72
CA GLU A 336 -3.24 -32.38 16.49
C GLU A 336 -4.35 -31.65 15.70
N ALA A 337 -4.38 -30.31 15.70
CA ALA A 337 -5.33 -29.54 14.88
C ALA A 337 -4.96 -29.53 13.38
N SER A 338 -3.76 -30.01 13.03
CA SER A 338 -3.27 -30.05 11.64
C SER A 338 -3.85 -31.21 10.81
N GLY A 339 -4.69 -32.06 11.41
CA GLY A 339 -5.19 -33.29 10.78
C GLY A 339 -6.27 -33.11 9.70
N SER A 340 -6.85 -31.92 9.50
CA SER A 340 -8.05 -31.79 8.65
C SER A 340 -8.09 -30.63 7.65
N ARG A 341 -7.11 -29.73 7.61
CA ARG A 341 -7.02 -28.73 6.52
C ARG A 341 -5.58 -28.57 6.11
N ALA A 342 -5.22 -29.18 4.97
CA ALA A 342 -3.95 -28.97 4.28
C ALA A 342 -3.88 -27.57 3.66
N GLY A 343 -4.12 -26.52 4.45
CA GLY A 343 -3.83 -25.16 4.04
C GLY A 343 -2.33 -25.05 3.75
N HIS A 344 -1.96 -24.30 2.71
CA HIS A 344 -0.56 -24.00 2.44
C HIS A 344 0.04 -23.32 3.68
N GLN A 345 0.81 -24.07 4.47
CA GLN A 345 1.46 -23.55 5.66
C GLN A 345 2.68 -22.72 5.26
N ARG A 346 2.99 -21.69 6.06
CA ARG A 346 4.26 -20.97 5.97
C ARG A 346 5.42 -21.95 5.91
N ASN A 347 6.27 -21.77 4.93
CA ASN A 347 7.46 -22.59 4.76
C ASN A 347 8.45 -22.24 5.89
N ALA A 348 9.00 -23.23 6.60
CA ALA A 348 10.03 -23.00 7.60
C ALA A 348 11.24 -22.23 7.04
N ALA A 349 11.49 -22.32 5.72
CA ALA A 349 12.51 -21.54 5.03
C ALA A 349 12.24 -20.02 4.97
N GLU A 350 11.02 -19.56 5.33
CA GLU A 350 10.71 -18.13 5.46
C GLU A 350 11.32 -17.51 6.72
N GLY A 351 11.79 -18.34 7.67
CA GLY A 351 12.34 -17.89 8.94
C GLY A 351 11.26 -17.48 9.95
N PRO A 352 11.67 -16.89 11.09
CA PRO A 352 10.74 -16.39 12.11
C PRO A 352 9.88 -15.24 11.57
N ALA A 353 8.70 -15.09 12.16
CA ALA A 353 7.80 -13.99 11.86
C ALA A 353 8.22 -12.73 12.65
N CYS A 354 8.16 -11.58 11.99
CA CYS A 354 8.35 -10.27 12.61
C CYS A 354 7.02 -9.52 12.62
N TYR A 355 6.52 -9.20 13.81
CA TYR A 355 5.29 -8.42 14.00
C TYR A 355 5.60 -6.91 13.90
N PRO A 356 4.90 -6.14 13.06
CA PRO A 356 5.08 -4.70 13.02
C PRO A 356 4.41 -4.02 14.23
N VAL A 357 5.18 -3.30 15.02
CA VAL A 357 4.69 -2.45 16.13
C VAL A 357 4.84 -0.99 15.72
N ARG A 358 3.73 -0.25 15.68
CA ARG A 358 3.74 1.17 15.26
C ARG A 358 3.39 2.07 16.44
N LEU A 359 4.16 3.13 16.61
CA LEU A 359 3.88 4.20 17.57
C LEU A 359 3.51 5.46 16.81
N VAL A 360 2.29 5.94 17.02
CA VAL A 360 1.69 7.07 16.31
C VAL A 360 1.43 8.20 17.29
N PRO A 361 2.16 9.34 17.23
CA PRO A 361 1.91 10.47 18.13
C PRO A 361 0.49 11.04 18.00
N ALA A 362 -0.16 11.31 19.12
CA ALA A 362 -1.48 11.91 19.17
C ALA A 362 -1.46 13.31 18.56
N GLY A 363 -2.45 13.63 17.72
CA GLY A 363 -2.49 14.87 16.95
C GLY A 363 -1.90 14.72 15.55
N VAL A 364 -1.09 13.69 15.30
CA VAL A 364 -0.93 13.10 13.96
C VAL A 364 -2.07 12.09 13.81
N ALA A 365 -3.31 12.56 13.87
CA ALA A 365 -4.48 11.68 13.79
C ALA A 365 -4.29 10.72 12.61
N SER A 366 -4.34 9.42 12.90
CA SER A 366 -4.65 8.38 11.92
C SER A 366 -5.86 8.89 11.15
N GLY A 367 -5.64 9.29 9.89
CA GLY A 367 -6.57 10.10 9.11
C GLY A 367 -7.83 9.34 8.68
N GLU A 368 -8.66 8.91 9.61
CA GLU A 368 -10.03 8.46 9.37
C GLU A 368 -11.06 9.59 9.52
N GLU A 369 -10.75 10.72 10.19
CA GLU A 369 -11.66 11.89 10.24
C GLU A 369 -11.10 13.16 9.55
N GLY A 370 -9.98 13.07 8.83
CA GLY A 370 -9.32 14.23 8.23
C GLY A 370 -8.56 13.96 6.93
N ARG A 371 -8.96 12.96 6.13
CA ARG A 371 -8.34 12.67 4.82
C ARG A 371 -8.91 13.57 3.71
N ALA A 372 -8.65 14.87 3.84
CA ALA A 372 -8.62 15.79 2.71
C ALA A 372 -7.15 16.16 2.45
N GLY A 373 -6.55 15.54 1.42
CA GLY A 373 -5.28 15.96 0.81
C GLY A 373 -4.01 15.71 1.63
N GLY A 374 -3.36 14.56 1.44
CA GLY A 374 -2.04 14.25 1.97
C GLY A 374 -1.22 13.44 0.98
N THR A 375 -0.28 14.12 0.32
CA THR A 375 0.60 13.68 -0.77
C THR A 375 1.38 12.40 -0.49
N GLY A 376 1.44 11.52 -1.50
CA GLY A 376 2.17 10.26 -1.48
C GLY A 376 3.69 10.43 -1.36
N GLY A 377 4.29 9.62 -0.48
CA GLY A 377 5.73 9.40 -0.43
C GLY A 377 6.11 8.21 -1.31
N THR A 378 6.79 8.48 -2.42
CA THR A 378 7.62 7.51 -3.15
C THR A 378 9.05 7.52 -2.62
N GLY A 379 9.80 6.45 -2.93
CA GLY A 379 10.98 6.02 -2.20
C GLY A 379 12.21 6.95 -2.20
N ALA A 380 13.05 6.68 -1.20
CA ALA A 380 14.51 6.76 -1.19
C ALA A 380 15.20 8.04 -1.71
N ALA A 381 15.54 8.93 -0.77
CA ALA A 381 16.80 9.70 -0.79
C ALA A 381 17.19 10.08 0.65
N ALA A 382 18.49 10.01 0.94
CA ALA A 382 19.10 10.05 2.26
C ALA A 382 19.33 11.46 2.84
N ALA A 383 19.42 11.51 4.18
CA ALA A 383 20.20 12.45 5.03
C ALA A 383 19.78 13.94 5.01
N THR A 384 19.81 14.77 6.07
CA THR A 384 20.52 14.77 7.36
C THR A 384 19.93 15.94 8.17
N GLY A 385 19.80 15.80 9.49
CA GLY A 385 19.85 16.91 10.47
C GLY A 385 18.79 18.03 10.39
N GLY A 386 17.77 17.93 11.24
CA GLY A 386 16.90 19.07 11.56
C GLY A 386 15.61 18.61 12.23
N THR A 387 15.52 18.81 13.55
CA THR A 387 14.32 18.75 14.44
C THR A 387 12.99 18.56 13.70
N GLY A 388 12.69 17.30 13.35
CA GLY A 388 11.56 16.91 12.52
C GLY A 388 10.30 16.63 13.33
N ALA A 389 9.15 17.04 12.80
CA ALA A 389 7.84 16.61 13.28
C ALA A 389 7.84 15.07 13.38
N ALA A 390 7.55 14.55 14.57
CA ALA A 390 7.63 13.12 14.85
C ALA A 390 6.61 12.35 14.01
N GLY A 391 7.07 11.77 12.89
CA GLY A 391 6.30 10.82 12.11
C GLY A 391 6.09 9.53 12.91
N SER A 392 5.10 8.73 12.50
CA SER A 392 4.90 7.39 13.08
C SER A 392 6.19 6.58 12.98
N VAL A 393 6.62 5.96 14.08
CA VAL A 393 7.80 5.10 14.11
C VAL A 393 7.34 3.65 14.07
N ARG A 394 7.99 2.83 13.24
CA ARG A 394 7.73 1.39 13.14
C ARG A 394 8.91 0.61 13.68
N TYR A 395 8.60 -0.43 14.43
CA TYR A 395 9.54 -1.43 14.92
C TYR A 395 9.08 -2.82 14.48
N TRP A 396 10.03 -3.75 14.41
CA TRP A 396 9.79 -5.16 14.08
C TRP A 396 10.07 -6.01 15.31
N MET A 397 9.02 -6.50 15.95
CA MET A 397 9.10 -7.43 17.08
C MET A 397 9.29 -8.83 16.52
N LEU A 398 10.38 -9.50 16.88
CA LEU A 398 10.56 -10.89 16.48
C LEU A 398 9.61 -11.77 17.31
N LEU A 399 8.97 -12.73 16.65
CA LEU A 399 8.18 -13.76 17.29
C LEU A 399 8.97 -15.06 17.30
N ASP A 400 9.35 -15.52 18.49
CA ASP A 400 9.96 -16.81 18.70
C ASP A 400 8.90 -17.86 19.07
N ARG A 401 9.14 -19.11 18.67
CA ARG A 401 8.20 -20.19 18.92
C ARG A 401 8.45 -20.81 20.29
N THR A 402 7.45 -20.72 21.17
CA THR A 402 7.45 -21.30 22.51
C THR A 402 6.30 -22.28 22.62
N GLY A 403 6.56 -23.54 22.22
CA GLY A 403 5.54 -24.58 22.18
C GLY A 403 4.43 -24.30 21.13
N PRO A 404 3.14 -24.24 21.54
CA PRO A 404 2.03 -23.92 20.63
C PRO A 404 1.81 -22.42 20.45
N VAL A 405 2.64 -21.56 21.04
CA VAL A 405 2.51 -20.10 21.00
C VAL A 405 3.70 -19.48 20.29
N LEU A 406 3.47 -18.41 19.54
CA LEU A 406 4.51 -17.47 19.14
C LEU A 406 4.53 -16.34 20.15
N HIS A 407 5.68 -16.13 20.80
CA HIS A 407 5.87 -15.09 21.79
C HIS A 407 6.84 -14.03 21.26
N GLY A 408 6.52 -12.77 21.48
CA GLY A 408 7.39 -11.65 21.14
C GLY A 408 7.35 -10.60 22.23
N ARG A 409 8.48 -9.91 22.42
CA ARG A 409 8.56 -8.75 23.31
C ARG A 409 9.48 -7.69 22.75
N ILE A 410 9.02 -6.45 22.76
CA ILE A 410 9.80 -5.30 22.34
C ILE A 410 9.64 -4.16 23.35
N ALA A 411 10.73 -3.42 23.60
CA ALA A 411 10.75 -2.26 24.49
C ALA A 411 11.35 -1.07 23.73
N VAL A 412 10.57 0.00 23.60
CA VAL A 412 10.92 1.17 22.79
C VAL A 412 10.78 2.47 23.61
N PRO A 413 11.50 3.54 23.27
CA PRO A 413 11.25 4.85 23.86
C PRO A 413 9.82 5.32 23.62
N ALA A 414 9.14 5.83 24.65
CA ALA A 414 7.80 6.39 24.52
C ALA A 414 7.86 7.74 23.77
N PRO A 415 7.01 7.97 22.76
CA PRO A 415 6.84 9.29 22.17
C PRO A 415 6.40 10.33 23.22
N THR A 416 6.78 11.59 23.03
CA THR A 416 6.31 12.68 23.89
C THR A 416 4.85 13.02 23.60
N GLY A 417 4.07 13.30 24.66
CA GLY A 417 2.63 13.54 24.59
C GLY A 417 1.81 12.24 24.55
N GLY A 418 0.56 12.36 24.09
CA GLY A 418 -0.29 11.22 23.76
C GLY A 418 0.24 10.48 22.54
N PHE A 419 0.01 9.17 22.44
CA PHE A 419 0.30 8.37 21.25
C PHE A 419 -0.53 7.08 21.26
N ASP A 420 -0.68 6.49 20.08
CA ASP A 420 -1.30 5.19 19.88
C ASP A 420 -0.23 4.13 19.57
N VAL A 421 -0.40 2.94 20.13
CA VAL A 421 0.36 1.73 19.79
C VAL A 421 -0.54 0.88 18.91
N ASP A 422 -0.19 0.76 17.63
CA ASP A 422 -0.92 0.01 16.61
C ASP A 422 -0.23 -1.34 16.36
N LEU A 423 -0.99 -2.41 16.60
CA LEU A 423 -0.62 -3.81 16.43
C LEU A 423 -1.52 -4.51 15.39
N ASP A 424 -2.10 -3.80 14.43
CA ASP A 424 -3.02 -4.39 13.45
C ASP A 424 -2.35 -4.93 12.18
N GLY A 425 -1.08 -4.60 11.99
CA GLY A 425 -0.31 -5.03 10.82
C GLY A 425 -0.03 -6.54 10.79
N PRO A 426 -0.08 -7.20 9.62
CA PRO A 426 0.24 -8.61 9.51
C PRO A 426 1.72 -8.88 9.80
N PRO A 427 2.08 -9.97 10.50
CA PRO A 427 3.47 -10.38 10.68
C PRO A 427 4.15 -10.69 9.35
N VAL A 428 5.36 -10.20 9.12
CA VAL A 428 6.14 -10.47 7.91
C VAL A 428 7.30 -11.40 8.25
N PRO A 429 7.59 -12.46 7.47
CA PRO A 429 8.77 -13.29 7.74
C PRO A 429 10.07 -12.48 7.62
N LEU A 430 11.05 -12.76 8.48
CA LEU A 430 12.31 -12.01 8.57
C LEU A 430 13.04 -11.90 7.23
N LEU A 431 13.01 -12.98 6.44
CA LEU A 431 13.61 -13.03 5.09
C LEU A 431 13.10 -11.92 4.14
N PHE A 432 11.89 -11.41 4.38
CA PHE A 432 11.23 -10.42 3.53
C PHE A 432 11.24 -9.01 4.10
N LEU A 433 12.07 -8.76 5.11
CA LEU A 433 12.44 -7.41 5.50
C LEU A 433 13.60 -6.86 4.64
N ASP A 434 13.83 -7.45 3.47
CA ASP A 434 14.87 -7.10 2.49
C ASP A 434 14.73 -5.67 1.92
N ARG A 435 13.52 -5.10 2.03
CA ARG A 435 13.21 -3.72 1.63
C ARG A 435 13.12 -2.74 2.79
N VAL A 436 13.28 -3.20 4.02
CA VAL A 436 13.29 -2.35 5.21
C VAL A 436 14.67 -1.71 5.34
N PRO A 437 14.78 -0.38 5.51
CA PRO A 437 16.07 0.26 5.70
C PRO A 437 16.82 -0.31 6.91
N ALA A 438 18.14 -0.51 6.77
CA ALA A 438 18.98 -1.04 7.85
C ALA A 438 18.86 -0.24 9.16
N ALA A 439 18.65 1.08 9.09
CA ALA A 439 18.45 1.94 10.26
C ALA A 439 17.15 1.61 11.03
N GLU A 440 16.07 1.23 10.34
CA GLU A 440 14.81 0.81 10.97
C GLU A 440 14.96 -0.57 11.62
N LEU A 441 15.69 -1.49 10.96
CA LEU A 441 16.02 -2.79 11.54
C LEU A 441 16.94 -2.64 12.77
N LEU A 442 17.93 -1.76 12.73
CA LEU A 442 18.80 -1.46 13.87
C LEU A 442 18.00 -0.94 15.07
N ALA A 443 17.06 -0.02 14.84
CA ALA A 443 16.15 0.45 15.88
C ALA A 443 15.31 -0.70 16.47
N SER A 444 14.92 -1.66 15.64
CA SER A 444 14.20 -2.87 16.07
C SER A 444 15.09 -3.82 16.86
N LEU A 445 16.33 -4.09 16.42
CA LEU A 445 17.31 -4.92 17.13
C LEU A 445 17.53 -4.42 18.56
N ARG A 446 17.79 -3.10 18.73
CA ARG A 446 17.98 -2.45 20.03
C ARG A 446 16.75 -2.56 20.95
N ALA A 447 15.57 -2.68 20.36
CA ALA A 447 14.31 -2.72 21.08
C ALA A 447 13.90 -4.15 21.48
N ASN A 448 14.39 -5.19 20.79
CA ASN A 448 14.11 -6.59 21.12
C ASN A 448 15.06 -7.08 22.24
N GLU A 449 14.89 -6.54 23.45
CA GLU A 449 15.79 -6.76 24.60
C GLU A 449 15.92 -8.24 25.03
N LEU A 450 14.91 -9.08 24.76
CA LEU A 450 14.96 -10.51 25.08
C LEU A 450 15.80 -11.33 24.10
N ILE A 451 16.14 -10.76 22.94
CA ILE A 451 16.87 -11.47 21.90
C ILE A 451 18.33 -11.06 21.99
N GLY A 452 19.13 -11.94 22.59
CA GLY A 452 20.55 -11.74 22.73
C GLY A 452 21.29 -11.69 21.38
N PRO A 453 22.48 -11.07 21.32
CA PRO A 453 23.26 -10.94 20.09
C PRO A 453 23.51 -12.27 19.36
N MET A 454 23.80 -13.34 20.12
CA MET A 454 24.00 -14.68 19.56
C MET A 454 22.79 -15.18 18.76
N ARG A 455 21.58 -14.95 19.26
CA ARG A 455 20.35 -15.35 18.56
C ARG A 455 20.14 -14.51 17.30
N TRP A 456 20.48 -13.22 17.34
CA TRP A 456 20.44 -12.39 16.14
C TRP A 456 21.41 -12.87 15.07
N HIS A 457 22.63 -13.28 15.42
CA HIS A 457 23.56 -13.90 14.47
C HIS A 457 22.96 -15.15 13.82
N GLU A 458 22.45 -16.10 14.61
CA GLU A 458 21.84 -17.32 14.07
C GLU A 458 20.75 -17.03 13.02
N LEU A 459 19.94 -16.00 13.28
CA LEU A 459 18.85 -15.59 12.41
C LEU A 459 19.32 -14.83 11.17
N VAL A 460 20.37 -14.03 11.28
CA VAL A 460 20.88 -13.18 10.20
C VAL A 460 21.82 -13.96 9.28
N ASP A 461 22.57 -14.92 9.80
CA ASP A 461 23.53 -15.76 9.05
C ASP A 461 22.86 -16.58 7.94
N VAL A 462 21.59 -16.95 8.13
CA VAL A 462 20.80 -17.69 7.12
C VAL A 462 20.18 -16.78 6.04
N LEU A 463 20.26 -15.45 6.20
CA LEU A 463 19.70 -14.49 5.26
C LEU A 463 20.67 -14.23 4.10
N PRO A 464 20.15 -13.82 2.92
CA PRO A 464 21.00 -13.45 1.79
C PRO A 464 22.06 -12.40 2.18
N PRO A 465 23.30 -12.45 1.64
CA PRO A 465 24.39 -11.57 2.07
C PRO A 465 24.12 -10.06 1.91
N ARG A 466 23.17 -9.68 1.05
CA ARG A 466 22.75 -8.28 0.82
C ARG A 466 21.55 -7.87 1.66
N HIS A 467 21.08 -8.73 2.55
CA HIS A 467 19.94 -8.41 3.41
C HIS A 467 20.33 -7.30 4.39
N PRO A 468 19.51 -6.24 4.55
CA PRO A 468 19.83 -5.07 5.39
C PRO A 468 20.04 -5.41 6.87
N ALA A 469 19.53 -6.56 7.34
CA ALA A 469 19.79 -7.04 8.70
C ALA A 469 21.27 -7.30 8.99
N HIS A 470 22.08 -7.70 8.00
CA HIS A 470 23.54 -7.85 8.17
C HIS A 470 24.19 -6.53 8.58
N ALA A 471 23.85 -5.44 7.88
CA ALA A 471 24.38 -4.10 8.18
C ALA A 471 23.87 -3.58 9.53
N ALA A 472 22.60 -3.84 9.85
CA ALA A 472 22.00 -3.47 11.13
C ALA A 472 22.67 -4.20 12.31
N LEU A 473 22.93 -5.50 12.18
CA LEU A 473 23.56 -6.32 13.21
C LEU A 473 25.02 -5.90 13.45
N ALA A 474 25.80 -5.67 12.38
CA ALA A 474 27.16 -5.16 12.51
C ALA A 474 27.22 -3.82 13.27
N THR A 475 26.31 -2.89 12.95
CA THR A 475 26.23 -1.60 13.67
C THR A 475 25.82 -1.79 15.13
N TYR A 476 24.92 -2.74 15.41
CA TYR A 476 24.49 -3.04 16.77
C TYR A 476 25.65 -3.60 17.63
N GLU A 477 26.50 -4.45 17.07
CA GLU A 477 27.69 -4.99 17.75
C GLU A 477 28.74 -3.94 18.08
N GLU A 478 28.98 -2.99 17.18
CA GLU A 478 29.90 -1.87 17.41
C GLU A 478 29.48 -0.99 18.61
N GLU A 479 28.19 -1.01 18.97
CA GLU A 479 27.63 -0.25 20.09
C GLU A 479 27.62 -1.02 21.41
N LEU A 480 27.85 -2.34 21.39
CA LEU A 480 27.88 -3.13 22.61
C LEU A 480 29.17 -2.86 23.39
N PRO A 481 29.09 -2.70 24.72
CA PRO A 481 30.28 -2.59 25.55
C PRO A 481 31.15 -3.86 25.43
N PRO A 482 32.49 -3.72 25.44
CA PRO A 482 33.42 -4.84 25.26
C PRO A 482 33.41 -5.86 26.40
#